data_AF-K1UAU2-F1
#
_entry.id   AF-K1UAU2-F1
#
_cell.length_a   1.000
_cell.length_b   1.000
_cell.length_c   1.000
_cell.angle_alpha   90.00
_cell.angle_beta   90.00
_cell.angle_gamma   90.00
#
_symmetry.space_group_name_H-M   'P 1'
#
loop_
_entity.id
_entity.type
_entity.pdbx_description
1 polymer ?
#
loop_
_entity_poly.entity_id
_entity_poly.type
_entity_poly.pdbx_seq_one_letter_code
_entity_poly.pdbx_strand_id
1 'polypeptide(L)'
;MFVIPEGEKSKTRAMKEFVEDSMLEKGYRRDCCVIAVGGGVVSDLAGFVAGTFGRGVPFINYATTLLAAADASVGGKTAVDTPLATNLIGLFNQPEKVYLDIETWKTLPERQLSSGLAETIKHACLADGEMFDYLEKNIEKILVNDKDACEYIAEHNCAVKYKVVMKDERESGLREVLNLGHTVGRAIETVSDYKL
;
A
#
# COMPACT_ATOMS: atom_id res chain seq x y z
N MET A 1 7.52 -18.65 5.80
CA MET A 1 8.03 -17.45 5.11
C MET A 1 8.12 -17.75 3.62
N PHE A 2 7.53 -16.90 2.80
CA PHE A 2 7.64 -16.91 1.34
C PHE A 2 8.27 -15.57 0.97
N VAL A 3 9.34 -15.59 0.19
CA VAL A 3 10.11 -14.39 -0.18
C VAL A 3 9.89 -14.15 -1.66
N ILE A 4 9.55 -12.92 -2.02
CA ILE A 4 9.41 -12.48 -3.41
C ILE A 4 10.53 -11.50 -3.76
N PRO A 5 10.94 -11.39 -5.03
CA PRO A 5 11.88 -10.37 -5.48
C PRO A 5 11.37 -8.96 -5.18
N GLU A 6 12.28 -8.01 -4.97
CA GLU A 6 11.89 -6.61 -4.75
C GLU A 6 11.35 -5.93 -6.02
N GLY A 7 10.51 -4.91 -5.82
CA GLY A 7 10.03 -4.01 -6.86
C GLY A 7 8.76 -4.46 -7.57
N GLU A 8 8.14 -3.50 -8.26
CA GLU A 8 6.83 -3.64 -8.92
C GLU A 8 6.79 -4.80 -9.92
N LYS A 9 7.92 -5.08 -10.60
CA LYS A 9 8.03 -6.18 -11.58
C LYS A 9 7.79 -7.57 -10.99
N SER A 10 7.88 -7.72 -9.67
CA SER A 10 7.53 -8.97 -8.98
C SER A 10 6.02 -9.16 -8.83
N LYS A 11 5.22 -8.09 -8.89
CA LYS A 11 3.78 -8.09 -8.62
C LYS A 11 2.98 -8.63 -9.81
N THR A 12 3.12 -9.91 -10.10
CA THR A 12 2.57 -10.54 -11.31
C THR A 12 1.70 -11.74 -11.00
N ARG A 13 0.90 -12.19 -11.99
CA ARG A 13 0.15 -13.45 -11.91
C ARG A 13 1.05 -14.66 -11.68
N ALA A 14 2.23 -14.70 -12.28
CA ALA A 14 3.18 -15.80 -12.09
C ALA A 14 3.72 -15.83 -10.65
N MET A 15 3.96 -14.67 -10.04
CA MET A 15 4.35 -14.61 -8.63
C MET A 15 3.21 -15.07 -7.71
N LYS A 16 1.96 -14.68 -8.03
CA LYS A 16 0.79 -15.16 -7.31
C LYS A 16 0.66 -16.69 -7.36
N GLU A 17 0.77 -17.27 -8.55
CA GLU A 17 0.78 -18.73 -8.78
C GLU A 17 1.86 -19.40 -7.94
N PHE A 18 3.10 -18.91 -8.00
CA PHE A 18 4.21 -19.42 -7.20
C PHE A 18 3.90 -19.43 -5.70
N VAL A 19 3.32 -18.35 -5.17
CA VAL A 19 2.98 -18.26 -3.73
C VAL A 19 1.88 -19.26 -3.37
N GLU A 20 0.83 -19.37 -4.19
CA GLU A 20 -0.29 -20.29 -3.94
C GLU A 20 0.15 -21.75 -3.98
N ASP A 21 0.91 -22.15 -4.99
CA ASP A 21 1.43 -23.50 -5.12
C ASP A 21 2.37 -23.84 -3.97
N SER A 22 3.26 -22.92 -3.61
CA SER A 22 4.15 -23.07 -2.45
C SER A 22 3.37 -23.20 -1.13
N MET A 23 2.20 -22.57 -1.01
CA MET A 23 1.31 -22.75 0.14
C MET A 23 0.66 -24.14 0.13
N LEU A 24 0.19 -24.63 -1.02
CA LEU A 24 -0.42 -25.94 -1.16
C LEU A 24 0.57 -27.08 -0.87
N GLU A 25 1.78 -26.98 -1.40
CA GLU A 25 2.88 -27.93 -1.17
C GLU A 25 3.23 -28.07 0.31
N LYS A 26 3.21 -26.96 1.04
CA LYS A 26 3.45 -26.94 2.50
C LYS A 26 2.24 -27.37 3.33
N GLY A 27 1.13 -27.74 2.69
CA GLY A 27 -0.05 -28.26 3.38
C GLY A 27 -0.96 -27.19 3.98
N TYR A 28 -0.79 -25.89 3.66
CA TYR A 28 -1.70 -24.85 4.16
C TYR A 28 -3.12 -25.07 3.63
N ARG A 29 -4.13 -24.85 4.49
CA ARG A 29 -5.56 -24.93 4.17
C ARG A 29 -6.27 -23.67 4.70
N ARG A 30 -7.60 -23.69 4.78
CA ARG A 30 -8.43 -22.52 5.16
C ARG A 30 -8.26 -22.06 6.62
N ASP A 31 -7.57 -22.83 7.43
CA ASP A 31 -7.21 -22.55 8.81
C ASP A 31 -5.95 -21.68 8.95
N CYS A 32 -5.34 -21.26 7.83
CA CYS A 32 -4.19 -20.38 7.83
C CYS A 32 -4.58 -18.88 7.87
N CYS A 33 -3.57 -18.04 8.11
CA CYS A 33 -3.64 -16.59 7.99
C CYS A 33 -2.41 -16.11 7.20
N VAL A 34 -2.61 -15.16 6.28
CA VAL A 34 -1.52 -14.54 5.51
C VAL A 34 -1.08 -13.26 6.21
N ILE A 35 0.21 -13.11 6.50
CA ILE A 35 0.77 -11.87 7.03
C ILE A 35 1.66 -11.26 5.96
N ALA A 36 1.24 -10.12 5.42
CA ALA A 36 1.95 -9.36 4.40
C ALA A 36 2.96 -8.42 5.05
N VAL A 37 4.25 -8.76 5.03
CA VAL A 37 5.32 -7.95 5.62
C VAL A 37 6.08 -7.23 4.50
N GLY A 38 5.86 -5.93 4.34
CA GLY A 38 6.53 -5.16 3.30
C GLY A 38 5.83 -3.85 2.91
N GLY A 39 6.12 -3.39 1.69
CA GLY A 39 5.48 -2.23 1.07
C GLY A 39 4.19 -2.57 0.32
N GLY A 40 3.79 -1.67 -0.59
CA GLY A 40 2.55 -1.80 -1.38
C GLY A 40 2.51 -3.05 -2.26
N VAL A 41 3.62 -3.40 -2.91
CA VAL A 41 3.74 -4.61 -3.73
C VAL A 41 3.37 -5.88 -2.95
N VAL A 42 3.91 -6.01 -1.74
CA VAL A 42 3.66 -7.18 -0.89
C VAL A 42 2.22 -7.18 -0.40
N SER A 43 1.69 -6.01 0.00
CA SER A 43 0.32 -5.86 0.50
C SER A 43 -0.72 -6.25 -0.56
N ASP A 44 -0.55 -5.74 -1.80
CA ASP A 44 -1.43 -6.04 -2.93
C ASP A 44 -1.41 -7.53 -3.29
N LEU A 45 -0.20 -8.10 -3.47
CA LEU A 45 -0.05 -9.50 -3.86
C LEU A 45 -0.60 -10.42 -2.78
N ALA A 46 -0.21 -10.21 -1.52
CA ALA A 46 -0.62 -11.05 -0.41
C ALA A 46 -2.11 -10.94 -0.14
N GLY A 47 -2.69 -9.75 -0.25
CA GLY A 47 -4.13 -9.54 -0.14
C GLY A 47 -4.91 -10.26 -1.23
N PHE A 48 -4.39 -10.28 -2.48
CA PHE A 48 -5.03 -10.99 -3.58
C PHE A 48 -4.90 -12.52 -3.44
N VAL A 49 -3.72 -13.01 -3.01
CA VAL A 49 -3.52 -14.41 -2.63
C VAL A 49 -4.52 -14.80 -1.54
N ALA A 50 -4.59 -14.04 -0.44
CA ALA A 50 -5.48 -14.34 0.67
C ALA A 50 -6.96 -14.35 0.28
N GLY A 51 -7.38 -13.43 -0.58
CA GLY A 51 -8.77 -13.34 -1.04
C GLY A 51 -9.21 -14.48 -1.96
N THR A 52 -8.25 -15.19 -2.58
CA THR A 52 -8.55 -16.27 -3.54
C THR A 52 -8.17 -17.65 -3.02
N PHE A 53 -7.11 -17.77 -2.21
CA PHE A 53 -6.67 -19.02 -1.63
C PHE A 53 -7.75 -19.62 -0.72
N GLY A 54 -8.14 -20.87 -0.98
CA GLY A 54 -9.22 -21.52 -0.23
C GLY A 54 -10.60 -20.85 -0.34
N ARG A 55 -10.78 -19.93 -1.31
CA ARG A 55 -11.91 -18.99 -1.44
C ARG A 55 -11.98 -17.91 -0.35
N GLY A 56 -10.83 -17.55 0.21
CA GLY A 56 -10.72 -16.55 1.25
C GLY A 56 -10.12 -17.14 2.53
N VAL A 57 -9.00 -16.55 2.95
CA VAL A 57 -8.39 -16.73 4.26
C VAL A 57 -8.11 -15.37 4.87
N PRO A 58 -8.08 -15.24 6.22
CA PRO A 58 -7.76 -13.98 6.86
C PRO A 58 -6.35 -13.50 6.47
N PHE A 59 -6.18 -12.19 6.39
CA PHE A 59 -4.86 -11.60 6.20
C PHE A 59 -4.65 -10.32 7.00
N ILE A 60 -3.38 -10.03 7.27
CA ILE A 60 -2.92 -8.87 8.03
C ILE A 60 -1.86 -8.15 7.19
N ASN A 61 -1.94 -6.82 7.12
CA ASN A 61 -0.85 -6.01 6.60
C ASN A 61 0.09 -5.59 7.73
N TYR A 62 1.38 -5.82 7.54
CA TYR A 62 2.48 -5.29 8.36
C TYR A 62 3.31 -4.38 7.46
N ALA A 63 2.91 -3.11 7.41
CA ALA A 63 3.43 -2.12 6.47
C ALA A 63 4.79 -1.58 6.94
N THR A 64 5.80 -1.75 6.10
CA THR A 64 7.19 -1.34 6.41
C THR A 64 7.66 -0.12 5.62
N THR A 65 6.82 0.42 4.74
CA THR A 65 7.12 1.62 3.95
C THR A 65 6.15 2.75 4.28
N LEU A 66 6.62 4.00 4.21
CA LEU A 66 5.75 5.17 4.37
C LEU A 66 4.61 5.16 3.32
N LEU A 67 4.90 4.77 2.08
CA LEU A 67 3.89 4.65 1.02
C LEU A 67 2.80 3.63 1.38
N ALA A 68 3.17 2.47 1.91
CA ALA A 68 2.19 1.46 2.33
C ALA A 68 1.37 1.93 3.53
N ALA A 69 2.01 2.64 4.46
CA ALA A 69 1.33 3.22 5.62
C ALA A 69 0.33 4.32 5.23
N ALA A 70 0.70 5.17 4.27
CA ALA A 70 -0.16 6.23 3.78
C ALA A 70 -1.31 5.67 2.95
N ASP A 71 -1.02 4.73 2.05
CA ASP A 71 -1.97 4.30 1.02
C ASP A 71 -2.17 2.77 1.01
N ALA A 72 -1.24 2.00 0.44
CA ALA A 72 -1.52 0.63 -0.02
C ALA A 72 -2.07 -0.34 1.05
N SER A 73 -1.71 -0.18 2.33
CA SER A 73 -2.15 -1.10 3.38
C SER A 73 -3.61 -0.92 3.82
N VAL A 74 -4.26 0.19 3.46
CA VAL A 74 -5.61 0.56 3.90
C VAL A 74 -6.60 0.57 2.73
N GLY A 75 -7.78 -0.01 2.95
CA GLY A 75 -8.93 0.09 2.04
C GLY A 75 -9.06 -1.04 1.01
N GLY A 76 -8.31 -2.12 1.19
CA GLY A 76 -8.61 -3.44 0.64
C GLY A 76 -8.52 -3.60 -0.87
N LYS A 77 -7.98 -2.63 -1.62
CA LYS A 77 -7.65 -2.87 -3.04
C LYS A 77 -6.44 -3.80 -3.06
N THR A 78 -6.56 -4.92 -3.75
CA THR A 78 -5.49 -5.91 -3.89
C THR A 78 -5.43 -6.33 -5.35
N ALA A 79 -4.24 -6.44 -5.92
CA ALA A 79 -4.10 -6.70 -7.35
C ALA A 79 -2.73 -7.26 -7.73
N VAL A 80 -2.62 -7.68 -8.98
CA VAL A 80 -1.36 -7.93 -9.68
C VAL A 80 -1.38 -7.26 -11.04
N ASP A 81 -0.18 -7.00 -11.55
CA ASP A 81 0.03 -6.41 -12.85
C ASP A 81 0.04 -7.46 -13.97
N THR A 82 -0.23 -6.95 -15.16
CA THR A 82 -0.07 -7.66 -16.43
C THR A 82 0.77 -6.83 -17.38
N PRO A 83 1.31 -7.42 -18.47
CA PRO A 83 2.03 -6.63 -19.48
C PRO A 83 1.19 -5.51 -20.13
N LEU A 84 -0.14 -5.56 -20.02
CA LEU A 84 -1.06 -4.61 -20.65
C LEU A 84 -1.62 -3.57 -19.68
N ALA A 85 -1.56 -3.82 -18.38
CA ALA A 85 -2.17 -2.94 -17.39
C ALA A 85 -1.67 -3.23 -15.97
N THR A 86 -1.52 -2.17 -15.20
CA THR A 86 -1.22 -2.21 -13.77
C THR A 86 -2.51 -2.27 -12.95
N ASN A 87 -2.52 -3.05 -11.87
CA ASN A 87 -3.60 -3.15 -10.89
C ASN A 87 -5.02 -3.49 -11.40
N LEU A 88 -5.18 -3.94 -12.65
CA LEU A 88 -6.51 -4.26 -13.20
C LEU A 88 -7.03 -5.66 -12.83
N ILE A 89 -6.16 -6.57 -12.41
CA ILE A 89 -6.54 -7.93 -12.04
C ILE A 89 -6.39 -8.08 -10.52
N GLY A 90 -7.52 -8.15 -9.83
CA GLY A 90 -7.53 -8.12 -8.37
C GLY A 90 -8.93 -8.25 -7.77
N LEU A 91 -9.03 -7.99 -6.48
CA LEU A 91 -10.31 -7.89 -5.77
C LEU A 91 -10.24 -6.91 -4.60
N PHE A 92 -11.42 -6.49 -4.12
CA PHE A 92 -11.54 -5.77 -2.86
C PHE A 92 -11.54 -6.79 -1.70
N ASN A 93 -10.42 -6.90 -0.98
CA ASN A 93 -10.22 -7.77 0.18
C ASN A 93 -9.73 -6.96 1.39
N GLN A 94 -10.52 -6.83 2.44
CA GLN A 94 -10.11 -6.07 3.62
C GLN A 94 -9.19 -6.89 4.54
N PRO A 95 -8.07 -6.32 5.03
CA PRO A 95 -7.27 -7.00 6.05
C PRO A 95 -8.02 -7.02 7.39
N GLU A 96 -7.78 -8.06 8.19
CA GLU A 96 -8.26 -8.15 9.57
C GLU A 96 -7.62 -7.08 10.46
N LYS A 97 -6.38 -6.69 10.13
CA LYS A 97 -5.64 -5.64 10.82
C LYS A 97 -4.52 -5.08 9.95
N VAL A 98 -4.18 -3.82 10.22
CA VAL A 98 -3.02 -3.14 9.65
C VAL A 98 -2.10 -2.73 10.81
N TYR A 99 -0.83 -3.12 10.73
CA TYR A 99 0.24 -2.65 11.60
C TYR A 99 1.18 -1.76 10.79
N LEU A 100 1.49 -0.59 11.32
CA LEU A 100 2.46 0.33 10.73
C LEU A 100 3.74 0.26 11.55
N ASP A 101 4.81 -0.23 10.95
CA ASP A 101 6.13 -0.23 11.58
C ASP A 101 6.90 1.00 11.13
N ILE A 102 6.85 2.05 11.94
CA ILE A 102 7.49 3.34 11.64
C ILE A 102 9.01 3.22 11.76
N GLU A 103 9.51 2.31 12.62
CA GLU A 103 10.94 2.16 12.85
C GLU A 103 11.65 1.62 11.59
N THR A 104 10.96 0.81 10.78
CA THR A 104 11.55 0.31 9.51
C THR A 104 11.80 1.41 8.50
N TRP A 105 11.16 2.58 8.64
CA TRP A 105 11.36 3.70 7.72
C TRP A 105 12.78 4.27 7.79
N LYS A 106 13.50 4.07 8.91
CA LYS A 106 14.94 4.41 9.04
C LYS A 106 15.84 3.66 8.05
N THR A 107 15.37 2.51 7.57
CA THR A 107 16.11 1.67 6.62
C THR A 107 15.70 1.90 5.16
N LEU A 108 14.69 2.76 4.93
CA LEU A 108 14.23 3.05 3.57
C LEU A 108 15.25 3.94 2.85
N PRO A 109 15.50 3.68 1.55
CA PRO A 109 16.16 4.66 0.70
C PRO A 109 15.39 5.97 0.71
N GLU A 110 16.09 7.10 0.66
CA GLU A 110 15.49 8.44 0.65
C GLU A 110 14.40 8.60 -0.42
N ARG A 111 14.62 8.02 -1.62
CA ARG A 111 13.62 8.01 -2.70
C ARG A 111 12.29 7.35 -2.29
N GLN A 112 12.33 6.30 -1.46
CA GLN A 112 11.13 5.61 -0.98
C GLN A 112 10.41 6.42 0.11
N LEU A 113 11.15 7.15 0.95
CA LEU A 113 10.55 8.12 1.87
C LEU A 113 9.87 9.26 1.10
N SER A 114 10.54 9.85 0.12
CA SER A 114 9.98 10.90 -0.73
C SER A 114 8.74 10.44 -1.50
N SER A 115 8.76 9.20 -2.02
CA SER A 115 7.58 8.60 -2.67
C SER A 115 6.38 8.47 -1.72
N GLY A 116 6.60 8.03 -0.47
CA GLY A 116 5.53 7.97 0.53
C GLY A 116 5.06 9.36 1.00
N LEU A 117 5.96 10.35 1.02
CA LEU A 117 5.61 11.74 1.34
C LEU A 117 4.68 12.36 0.31
N ALA A 118 4.81 12.01 -0.97
CA ALA A 118 3.90 12.50 -2.01
C ALA A 118 2.43 12.13 -1.71
N GLU A 119 2.18 10.88 -1.28
CA GLU A 119 0.85 10.44 -0.86
C GLU A 119 0.38 11.12 0.43
N THR A 120 1.31 11.40 1.34
CA THR A 120 1.00 12.13 2.58
C THR A 120 0.58 13.57 2.30
N ILE A 121 1.29 14.26 1.38
CA ILE A 121 0.94 15.61 0.92
C ILE A 121 -0.42 15.59 0.20
N LYS A 122 -0.67 14.57 -0.63
CA LYS A 122 -1.97 14.36 -1.27
C LYS A 122 -3.10 14.28 -0.24
N HIS A 123 -2.93 13.49 0.83
CA HIS A 123 -3.92 13.43 1.90
C HIS A 123 -4.11 14.75 2.64
N ALA A 124 -3.03 15.49 2.91
CA ALA A 124 -3.14 16.83 3.50
C ALA A 124 -3.98 17.78 2.63
N CYS A 125 -3.76 17.78 1.30
CA CYS A 125 -4.59 18.55 0.36
C CYS A 125 -6.07 18.16 0.36
N LEU A 126 -6.40 16.91 0.70
CA LEU A 126 -7.77 16.39 0.71
C LEU A 126 -8.46 16.50 2.08
N ALA A 127 -7.67 16.65 3.15
CA ALA A 127 -8.14 16.60 4.54
C ALA A 127 -8.48 17.97 5.08
N ASP A 128 -7.45 18.75 5.43
CA ASP A 128 -7.54 20.10 6.00
C ASP A 128 -6.18 20.82 5.91
N GLY A 129 -6.22 22.15 6.09
CA GLY A 129 -5.03 22.99 6.08
C GLY A 129 -4.09 22.74 7.26
N GLU A 130 -4.57 22.17 8.37
CA GLU A 130 -3.74 21.92 9.54
C GLU A 130 -2.70 20.82 9.28
N MET A 131 -3.11 19.73 8.61
CA MET A 131 -2.17 18.69 8.19
C MET A 131 -1.15 19.23 7.18
N PHE A 132 -1.57 20.12 6.26
CA PHE A 132 -0.68 20.71 5.27
C PHE A 132 0.37 21.63 5.95
N ASP A 133 -0.08 22.53 6.83
CA ASP A 133 0.79 23.41 7.64
C ASP A 133 1.76 22.61 8.51
N TYR A 134 1.32 21.45 9.03
CA TYR A 134 2.17 20.56 9.80
C TYR A 134 3.30 19.99 8.94
N LEU A 135 3.00 19.54 7.73
CA LEU A 135 4.01 19.01 6.81
C LEU A 135 5.04 20.08 6.44
N GLU A 136 4.61 21.31 6.11
CA GLU A 136 5.52 22.41 5.78
C GLU A 136 6.54 22.68 6.91
N LYS A 137 6.11 22.58 8.17
CA LYS A 137 6.96 22.84 9.34
C LYS A 137 7.83 21.66 9.76
N ASN A 138 7.50 20.43 9.37
CA ASN A 138 8.11 19.21 9.92
C ASN A 138 8.69 18.26 8.85
N ILE A 139 8.74 18.64 7.57
CA ILE A 139 9.23 17.74 6.52
C ILE A 139 10.66 17.26 6.76
N GLU A 140 11.55 18.13 7.25
CA GLU A 140 12.94 17.77 7.59
C GLU A 140 12.99 16.70 8.71
N LYS A 141 12.09 16.80 9.70
CA LYS A 141 11.96 15.81 10.77
C LYS A 141 11.50 14.46 10.24
N ILE A 142 10.53 14.46 9.31
CA ILE A 142 10.03 13.23 8.69
C ILE A 142 11.14 12.54 7.89
N LEU A 143 11.94 13.31 7.15
CA LEU A 143 13.05 12.79 6.34
C LEU A 143 14.15 12.14 7.18
N VAL A 144 14.35 12.58 8.42
CA VAL A 144 15.27 11.93 9.38
C VAL A 144 14.59 10.92 10.30
N ASN A 145 13.35 10.54 10.01
CA ASN A 145 12.53 9.60 10.77
C ASN A 145 12.38 9.98 12.26
N ASP A 146 12.11 11.26 12.53
CA ASP A 146 11.70 11.71 13.85
C ASP A 146 10.40 11.00 14.25
N LYS A 147 10.42 10.38 15.44
CA LYS A 147 9.35 9.51 15.90
C LYS A 147 8.00 10.22 15.95
N ASP A 148 7.94 11.39 16.59
CA ASP A 148 6.69 12.09 16.82
C ASP A 148 6.11 12.62 15.49
N ALA A 149 6.97 13.12 14.60
CA ALA A 149 6.55 13.55 13.27
C ALA A 149 6.02 12.40 12.40
N CYS A 150 6.70 11.24 12.44
CA CYS A 150 6.29 10.06 11.69
C CYS A 150 5.01 9.40 12.23
N GLU A 151 4.85 9.33 13.56
CA GLU A 151 3.61 8.86 14.20
C GLU A 151 2.43 9.76 13.84
N TYR A 152 2.62 11.09 13.89
CA TYR A 152 1.58 12.04 13.51
C TYR A 152 1.09 11.82 12.07
N ILE A 153 2.00 11.78 11.09
CA ILE A 153 1.57 11.60 9.68
C ILE A 153 0.97 10.22 9.44
N ALA A 154 1.43 9.18 10.13
CA ALA A 154 0.90 7.82 9.99
C ALA A 154 -0.57 7.76 10.42
N GLU A 155 -0.88 8.33 11.60
CA GLU A 155 -2.24 8.39 12.13
C GLU A 155 -3.16 9.22 11.25
N HIS A 156 -2.72 10.41 10.84
CA HIS A 156 -3.55 11.33 10.05
C HIS A 156 -3.81 10.79 8.64
N ASN A 157 -2.81 10.19 7.97
CA ASN A 157 -3.02 9.51 6.69
C ASN A 157 -4.09 8.41 6.81
N CYS A 158 -3.97 7.55 7.82
CA CYS A 158 -4.95 6.50 8.07
C CYS A 158 -6.34 7.06 8.30
N ALA A 159 -6.47 8.11 9.11
CA ALA A 159 -7.75 8.73 9.39
C ALA A 159 -8.40 9.33 8.14
N VAL A 160 -7.64 10.02 7.29
CA VAL A 160 -8.12 10.60 6.03
C VAL A 160 -8.61 9.51 5.09
N LYS A 161 -7.78 8.50 4.86
CA LYS A 161 -8.13 7.40 3.95
C LYS A 161 -9.31 6.59 4.47
N TYR A 162 -9.35 6.30 5.77
CA TYR A 162 -10.48 5.61 6.41
C TYR A 162 -11.80 6.36 6.24
N LYS A 163 -11.82 7.69 6.43
CA LYS A 163 -13.03 8.52 6.23
C LYS A 163 -13.58 8.42 4.81
N VAL A 164 -12.72 8.30 3.80
CA VAL A 164 -13.14 8.16 2.39
C VAL A 164 -13.59 6.73 2.09
N VAL A 165 -12.78 5.73 2.48
CA VAL A 165 -13.06 4.30 2.23
C VAL A 165 -14.35 3.85 2.91
N MET A 166 -14.62 4.28 4.14
CA MET A 166 -15.85 3.91 4.86
C MET A 166 -17.12 4.45 4.20
N LYS A 167 -17.01 5.52 3.41
CA LYS A 167 -18.13 6.09 2.66
C LYS A 167 -18.28 5.45 1.28
N ASP A 168 -17.19 4.93 0.71
CA ASP A 168 -17.16 4.35 -0.63
C ASP A 168 -16.06 3.28 -0.75
N GLU A 169 -16.33 2.09 -0.23
CA GLU A 169 -15.35 1.01 -0.19
C GLU A 169 -14.98 0.53 -1.60
N ARG A 170 -15.97 0.44 -2.50
CA ARG A 170 -15.82 -0.17 -3.82
C ARG A 170 -15.59 0.84 -4.95
N GLU A 171 -15.26 2.08 -4.62
CA GLU A 171 -14.94 3.14 -5.59
C GLU A 171 -16.07 3.37 -6.59
N SER A 172 -17.26 3.66 -6.06
CA SER A 172 -18.48 3.99 -6.82
C SER A 172 -18.58 5.48 -7.17
N GLY A 173 -17.65 6.31 -6.67
CA GLY A 173 -17.40 7.67 -7.15
C GLY A 173 -16.62 8.52 -6.15
N LEU A 174 -17.05 8.58 -4.87
CA LEU A 174 -16.39 9.43 -3.87
C LEU A 174 -14.92 9.07 -3.68
N ARG A 175 -14.55 7.78 -3.71
CA ARG A 175 -13.17 7.35 -3.48
C ARG A 175 -12.19 7.83 -4.56
N GLU A 176 -12.68 8.27 -5.71
CA GLU A 176 -11.85 8.83 -6.79
C GLU A 176 -11.12 10.11 -6.38
N VAL A 177 -11.56 10.82 -5.33
CA VAL A 177 -10.83 11.98 -4.78
C VAL A 177 -9.40 11.62 -4.35
N LEU A 178 -9.16 10.36 -3.95
CA LEU A 178 -7.83 9.86 -3.60
C LEU A 178 -6.90 9.73 -4.83
N ASN A 179 -7.41 9.91 -6.05
CA ASN A 179 -6.63 9.90 -7.29
C ASN A 179 -6.09 11.29 -7.66
N LEU A 180 -6.11 12.26 -6.75
CA LEU A 180 -5.47 13.57 -6.96
C LEU A 180 -4.02 13.37 -7.45
N GLY A 181 -3.69 14.01 -8.58
CA GLY A 181 -2.39 13.89 -9.26
C GLY A 181 -2.17 12.61 -10.06
N HIS A 182 -2.92 11.53 -9.81
CA HIS A 182 -2.64 10.20 -10.39
C HIS A 182 -2.88 10.13 -11.90
N THR A 183 -3.80 10.92 -12.47
CA THR A 183 -4.01 10.97 -13.92
C THR A 183 -2.74 11.44 -14.65
N VAL A 184 -2.07 12.46 -14.10
CA VAL A 184 -0.81 12.98 -14.64
C VAL A 184 0.36 12.07 -14.26
N GLY A 185 0.40 11.60 -13.01
CA GLY A 185 1.43 10.68 -12.52
C GLY A 185 1.55 9.42 -13.37
N ARG A 186 0.42 8.74 -13.65
CA ARG A 186 0.40 7.55 -14.52
C ARG A 186 0.90 7.82 -15.94
N ALA A 187 0.59 8.99 -16.50
CA ALA A 187 1.11 9.38 -17.80
C ALA A 187 2.63 9.53 -17.76
N ILE A 188 3.17 10.19 -16.72
CA ILE A 188 4.62 10.36 -16.50
C ILE A 188 5.31 9.01 -16.30
N GLU A 189 4.77 8.14 -15.46
CA GLU A 189 5.27 6.78 -15.23
C GLU A 189 5.36 5.99 -16.54
N THR A 190 4.30 6.04 -17.35
CA THR A 190 4.22 5.33 -18.62
C THR A 190 5.25 5.84 -19.63
N VAL A 191 5.36 7.16 -19.83
CA VAL A 191 6.31 7.73 -20.79
C VAL A 191 7.77 7.65 -20.33
N SER A 192 8.00 7.49 -19.02
CA SER A 192 9.34 7.35 -18.44
C SER A 192 9.82 5.90 -18.30
N ASP A 193 9.00 4.92 -18.67
CA ASP A 193 9.29 3.49 -18.48
C ASP A 193 9.64 3.16 -17.01
N TYR A 194 8.96 3.84 -16.07
CA TYR A 194 9.14 3.69 -14.61
C TYR A 194 10.59 3.94 -14.12
N LYS A 195 11.34 4.82 -14.78
CA LYS A 195 12.76 5.11 -14.47
C LYS A 195 13.01 6.41 -13.70
N LEU A 196 12.06 7.34 -13.64
CA LEU A 196 12.18 8.62 -12.93
C LEU A 196 12.05 8.46 -11.41
#